data_AF-M5C5A2-F1
#
_entry.id   AF-M5C5A2-F1
#
_cell.length_a   1.000
_cell.length_b   1.000
_cell.length_c   1.000
_cell.angle_alpha   90.00
_cell.angle_beta   90.00
_cell.angle_gamma   90.00
#
_symmetry.space_group_name_H-M   'P 1'
#
loop_
_entity.id
_entity.type
_entity.pdbx_description
1 polymer ?
#
loop_
_entity_poly.entity_id
_entity_poly.type
_entity_poly.pdbx_seq_one_letter_code
_entity_poly.pdbx_strand_id
1 'polypeptide(L)'
;MNTSYFAQNLESLTLKIQNAGCKPILVTSLARRVFASEYEPTDILGPYANETINVAAKLKLPLIPLLNDSLTYITKLGKTQAYNFNWGENGTTGTDRTHLNALGWKYFGRIVADEVRARVSELKPYIVQDPALSAAIANGTILAEDL
;
A
#
# COMPACT_ATOMS: atom_id res chain seq x y z
N MET A 1 -2.52 19.69 7.29
CA MET A 1 -1.53 19.89 6.20
C MET A 1 -2.27 19.78 4.89
N ASN A 2 -2.08 20.69 3.93
CA ASN A 2 -2.67 20.52 2.59
C ASN A 2 -1.72 19.68 1.72
N THR A 3 -2.19 19.24 0.55
CA THR A 3 -1.42 18.37 -0.35
C THR A 3 -0.14 19.05 -0.87
N SER A 4 -0.16 20.37 -1.07
CA SER A 4 1.03 21.13 -1.51
C SER A 4 2.18 21.09 -0.49
N TYR A 5 1.90 21.30 0.80
CA TYR A 5 2.92 21.16 1.85
C TYR A 5 3.42 19.72 1.98
N PHE A 6 2.54 18.74 1.80
CA PHE A 6 2.95 17.33 1.76
C PHE A 6 3.93 17.07 0.60
N ALA A 7 3.61 17.53 -0.61
CA ALA A 7 4.46 17.36 -1.79
C ALA A 7 5.85 18.02 -1.60
N GLN A 8 5.88 19.26 -1.09
CA GLN A 8 7.13 19.97 -0.83
C GLN A 8 8.02 19.24 0.20
N ASN A 9 7.42 18.74 1.27
CA ASN A 9 8.14 17.99 2.30
C ASN A 9 8.66 16.65 1.77
N LEU A 10 7.83 15.94 1.00
CA LEU A 10 8.22 14.68 0.37
C LEU A 10 9.38 14.88 -0.61
N GLU A 11 9.30 15.90 -1.48
CA GLU A 11 10.37 16.23 -2.42
C GLU A 11 11.66 16.62 -1.67
N SER A 12 11.57 17.48 -0.66
CA SER A 12 12.74 17.90 0.13
C SER A 12 13.42 16.72 0.82
N LEU A 13 12.65 15.81 1.44
CA LEU A 13 13.17 14.60 2.05
C LEU A 13 13.82 13.68 1.00
N THR A 14 13.17 13.52 -0.15
CA THR A 14 13.66 12.65 -1.23
C THR A 14 15.00 13.15 -1.78
N LEU A 15 15.14 14.46 -1.99
CA LEU A 15 16.40 15.08 -2.41
C LEU A 15 17.51 14.91 -1.37
N LYS A 16 17.19 15.01 -0.07
CA LYS A 16 18.15 14.73 1.00
C LYS A 16 18.65 13.28 0.95
N ILE A 17 17.76 12.33 0.71
CA ILE A 17 18.11 10.90 0.58
C ILE A 17 18.99 10.66 -0.66
N GLN A 18 18.67 11.29 -1.80
CA GLN A 18 19.50 11.20 -3.02
C GLN A 18 20.89 11.83 -2.81
N ASN A 19 20.95 12.99 -2.16
CA ASN A 19 22.21 13.68 -1.85
C ASN A 19 23.10 12.89 -0.88
N ALA A 20 22.51 12.02 -0.06
CA ALA A 20 23.24 11.08 0.78
C ALA A 20 23.75 9.83 0.01
N GLY A 21 23.53 9.74 -1.31
CA GLY A 21 23.96 8.63 -2.16
C GLY A 21 22.99 7.45 -2.21
N CYS A 22 21.79 7.57 -1.62
CA CYS A 22 20.78 6.52 -1.65
C CYS A 22 19.91 6.58 -2.93
N LYS A 23 19.21 5.48 -3.22
CA LYS A 23 18.22 5.37 -4.31
C LYS A 23 16.81 5.27 -3.72
N PRO A 24 16.07 6.38 -3.55
CA PRO A 24 14.73 6.33 -2.99
C PRO A 24 13.74 5.62 -3.93
N ILE A 25 12.78 4.92 -3.32
CA ILE A 25 11.58 4.39 -3.97
C ILE A 25 10.40 5.07 -3.29
N LEU A 26 9.54 5.73 -4.05
CA LEU A 26 8.36 6.37 -3.49
C LEU A 26 7.18 5.40 -3.48
N VAL A 27 6.41 5.42 -2.40
CA VAL A 27 5.26 4.52 -2.19
C VAL A 27 4.06 5.39 -1.86
N THR A 28 2.95 5.23 -2.58
CA THR A 28 1.70 5.92 -2.22
C THR A 28 1.12 5.32 -0.94
N SER A 29 0.27 6.08 -0.24
CA SER A 29 -0.37 5.57 0.97
C SER A 29 -1.21 4.32 0.70
N LEU A 30 -1.27 3.41 1.66
CA LEU A 30 -2.23 2.33 1.66
C LEU A 30 -3.69 2.83 1.74
N ALA A 31 -4.63 2.12 1.11
CA ALA A 31 -6.07 2.36 1.27
C ALA A 31 -6.52 2.21 2.73
N ARG A 32 -7.38 3.13 3.19
CA ARG A 32 -8.13 2.91 4.43
C ARG A 32 -9.23 1.90 4.18
N ARG A 33 -9.51 1.05 5.17
CA ARG A 33 -10.58 0.05 5.08
C ARG A 33 -11.93 0.67 5.44
N VAL A 34 -12.28 1.75 4.74
CA VAL A 34 -13.57 2.45 4.87
C VAL A 34 -14.38 2.16 3.61
N PHE A 35 -15.63 1.79 3.79
CA PHE A 35 -16.51 1.30 2.74
C PHE A 35 -17.87 1.97 2.85
N ALA A 36 -18.43 2.34 1.69
CA ALA A 36 -19.82 2.78 1.56
C ALA A 36 -20.78 1.58 1.56
N SER A 37 -20.38 0.48 0.90
CA SER A 37 -21.08 -0.80 0.84
C SER A 37 -20.08 -1.97 0.74
N GLU A 38 -20.53 -3.23 0.73
CA GLU A 38 -19.64 -4.41 0.85
C GLU A 38 -18.46 -4.40 -0.13
N TYR A 39 -18.66 -3.99 -1.38
CA TYR A 39 -17.60 -3.99 -2.41
C TYR A 39 -17.28 -2.59 -2.94
N GLU A 40 -17.52 -1.56 -2.12
CA GLU A 40 -17.37 -0.15 -2.51
C GLU A 40 -16.53 0.61 -1.47
N PRO A 41 -15.19 0.52 -1.55
CA PRO A 41 -14.32 1.28 -0.67
C PRO A 41 -14.38 2.78 -1.02
N THR A 42 -14.24 3.62 -0.01
CA THR A 42 -14.10 5.08 -0.18
C THR A 42 -12.64 5.47 -0.17
N ASP A 43 -12.25 6.47 -0.97
CA ASP A 43 -10.89 7.01 -0.99
C ASP A 43 -10.85 8.48 -0.60
N ILE A 44 -10.09 8.78 0.45
CA ILE A 44 -9.77 10.15 0.91
C ILE A 44 -8.28 10.48 0.75
N LEU A 45 -7.46 9.52 0.35
CA LEU A 45 -6.00 9.62 0.27
C LEU A 45 -5.51 9.85 -1.17
N GLY A 46 -6.37 9.66 -2.18
CA GLY A 46 -6.12 9.96 -3.59
C GLY A 46 -5.38 11.29 -3.83
N PRO A 47 -5.79 12.42 -3.20
CA PRO A 47 -5.07 13.68 -3.36
C PRO A 47 -3.59 13.63 -2.92
N TYR A 48 -3.27 12.91 -1.84
CA TYR A 48 -1.89 12.74 -1.37
C TYR A 48 -1.10 11.71 -2.19
N ALA A 49 -1.77 10.65 -2.65
CA ALA A 49 -1.17 9.70 -3.58
C ALA A 49 -0.79 10.38 -4.90
N ASN A 50 -1.62 11.27 -5.43
CA ASN A 50 -1.33 12.06 -6.63
C ASN A 50 -0.09 12.93 -6.45
N GLU A 51 0.08 13.59 -5.31
CA GLU A 51 1.31 14.34 -5.04
C GLU A 51 2.54 13.44 -4.97
N THR A 52 2.42 12.25 -4.37
CA THR A 52 3.51 11.27 -4.34
C THR A 52 3.92 10.83 -5.75
N ILE A 53 2.93 10.58 -6.61
CA ILE A 53 3.12 10.24 -8.03
C ILE A 53 3.81 11.39 -8.76
N ASN A 54 3.36 12.63 -8.55
CA ASN A 54 3.95 13.82 -9.17
C ASN A 54 5.41 14.01 -8.76
N VAL A 55 5.74 13.83 -7.47
CA VAL A 55 7.12 13.92 -6.99
C VAL A 55 7.98 12.80 -7.59
N ALA A 56 7.49 11.57 -7.64
CA ALA A 56 8.21 10.45 -8.26
C ALA A 56 8.49 10.69 -9.74
N ALA A 57 7.50 11.18 -10.49
CA ALA A 57 7.65 11.53 -11.90
C ALA A 57 8.64 12.69 -12.10
N LYS A 58 8.52 13.75 -11.30
CA LYS A 58 9.41 14.92 -11.34
C LYS A 58 10.87 14.54 -11.11
N LEU A 59 11.13 13.68 -10.12
CA LEU A 59 12.47 13.22 -9.76
C LEU A 59 12.93 11.98 -10.53
N LYS A 60 12.09 11.45 -11.43
CA LYS A 60 12.35 10.24 -12.23
C LYS A 60 12.71 9.02 -11.37
N LEU A 61 11.98 8.85 -10.27
CA LEU A 61 12.19 7.76 -9.31
C LEU A 61 11.19 6.62 -9.51
N PRO A 62 11.54 5.38 -9.11
CA PRO A 62 10.59 4.29 -9.03
C PRO A 62 9.43 4.64 -8.07
N LEU A 63 8.22 4.24 -8.48
CA LEU A 63 6.99 4.44 -7.73
C LEU A 63 6.31 3.09 -7.49
N ILE A 64 5.85 2.87 -6.26
CA ILE A 64 4.96 1.77 -5.88
C ILE A 64 3.55 2.35 -5.67
N PRO A 65 2.57 2.05 -6.54
CA PRO A 65 1.23 2.64 -6.52
C PRO A 65 0.28 1.95 -5.52
N LEU A 66 0.75 1.73 -4.29
CA LEU A 66 0.06 0.95 -3.26
C LEU A 66 -1.39 1.36 -3.01
N LEU A 67 -1.77 2.64 -3.09
CA LEU A 67 -3.16 3.07 -2.95
C LEU A 67 -4.06 2.38 -3.98
N ASN A 68 -3.68 2.43 -5.26
CA ASN A 68 -4.45 1.84 -6.35
C ASN A 68 -4.55 0.32 -6.19
N ASP A 69 -3.44 -0.33 -5.88
CA ASP A 69 -3.37 -1.79 -5.82
C ASP A 69 -4.12 -2.33 -4.60
N SER A 70 -4.00 -1.64 -3.46
CA SER A 70 -4.77 -1.97 -2.26
C SER A 70 -6.26 -1.70 -2.42
N LEU A 71 -6.67 -0.60 -3.07
CA LEU A 71 -8.08 -0.37 -3.42
C LEU A 71 -8.61 -1.49 -4.32
N THR A 72 -7.85 -1.86 -5.36
CA THR A 72 -8.20 -2.97 -6.27
C THR A 72 -8.41 -4.27 -5.52
N TYR A 73 -7.50 -4.61 -4.60
CA TYR A 73 -7.62 -5.82 -3.78
C TYR A 73 -8.86 -5.78 -2.88
N ILE A 74 -9.01 -4.74 -2.05
CA ILE A 74 -10.09 -4.70 -1.06
C ILE A 74 -11.48 -4.50 -1.68
N THR A 75 -11.55 -3.92 -2.89
CA THR A 75 -12.77 -3.83 -3.69
C THR A 75 -13.28 -5.22 -4.04
N LYS A 76 -12.40 -6.13 -4.48
CA LYS A 76 -12.77 -7.52 -4.80
C LYS A 76 -13.03 -8.35 -3.55
N LEU A 77 -12.23 -8.13 -2.50
CA LEU A 77 -12.30 -8.88 -1.25
C LEU A 77 -13.57 -8.60 -0.46
N GLY A 78 -14.03 -7.36 -0.49
CA GLY A 78 -15.20 -6.91 0.25
C GLY A 78 -14.88 -6.50 1.69
N LYS A 79 -15.75 -5.65 2.24
CA LYS A 79 -15.63 -4.99 3.54
C LYS A 79 -15.49 -5.99 4.68
N THR A 80 -16.33 -7.03 4.70
CA THR A 80 -16.38 -8.02 5.78
C THR A 80 -15.02 -8.70 5.93
N GLN A 81 -14.47 -9.20 4.82
CA GLN A 81 -13.17 -9.86 4.82
C GLN A 81 -12.01 -8.87 4.99
N ALA A 82 -12.10 -7.66 4.41
CA ALA A 82 -11.08 -6.63 4.58
C ALA A 82 -10.93 -6.15 6.03
N TYR A 83 -11.96 -6.30 6.87
CA TYR A 83 -11.90 -5.94 8.30
C TYR A 83 -11.07 -6.93 9.11
N ASN A 84 -10.82 -8.14 8.61
CA ASN A 84 -9.87 -9.07 9.23
C ASN A 84 -8.43 -8.52 9.24
N PHE A 85 -8.14 -7.47 8.48
CA PHE A 85 -6.83 -6.81 8.47
C PHE A 85 -6.71 -5.65 9.46
N ASN A 86 -7.81 -5.20 10.08
CA ASN A 86 -7.78 -4.04 10.96
C ASN A 86 -7.02 -4.33 12.26
N TRP A 87 -6.30 -3.33 12.74
CA TRP A 87 -5.67 -3.43 14.05
C TRP A 87 -6.72 -3.54 15.16
N GLY A 88 -6.44 -4.43 16.12
CA GLY A 88 -7.35 -4.80 17.20
C GLY A 88 -6.67 -5.26 18.50
N GLU A 89 -5.33 -5.12 18.63
CA GLU A 89 -4.63 -5.60 19.83
C GLU A 89 -5.08 -4.86 21.11
N ASN A 90 -4.92 -5.51 22.26
CA ASN A 90 -5.28 -5.01 23.59
C ASN A 90 -6.77 -4.68 23.81
N GLY A 91 -7.68 -5.46 23.23
CA GLY A 91 -9.12 -5.36 23.53
C GLY A 91 -9.86 -4.25 22.77
N THR A 92 -9.31 -3.79 21.65
CA THR A 92 -10.03 -2.89 20.73
C THR A 92 -10.88 -3.71 19.75
N THR A 93 -11.99 -3.14 19.31
CA THR A 93 -13.06 -3.85 18.57
C THR A 93 -12.73 -4.17 17.09
N GLY A 94 -11.46 -4.12 16.68
CA GLY A 94 -11.08 -4.23 15.25
C GLY A 94 -11.61 -3.08 14.39
N THR A 95 -11.91 -1.94 15.01
CA THR A 95 -12.51 -0.77 14.36
C THR A 95 -11.49 0.20 13.76
N ASP A 96 -10.19 -0.06 13.95
CA ASP A 96 -9.13 0.73 13.36
C ASP A 96 -8.97 0.43 11.87
N ARG A 97 -9.54 1.31 11.05
CA ARG A 97 -9.51 1.23 9.58
C ARG A 97 -8.24 1.83 8.96
N THR A 98 -7.26 2.22 9.77
CA THR A 98 -6.00 2.87 9.37
C THR A 98 -4.80 1.97 9.61
N HIS A 99 -4.67 1.39 10.80
CA HIS A 99 -3.58 0.47 11.12
C HIS A 99 -3.95 -0.97 10.74
N LEU A 100 -2.92 -1.75 10.39
CA LEU A 100 -3.03 -3.14 9.99
C LEU A 100 -2.58 -4.05 11.15
N ASN A 101 -3.23 -5.20 11.32
CA ASN A 101 -2.72 -6.31 12.12
C ASN A 101 -1.71 -7.17 11.33
N ALA A 102 -1.22 -8.25 11.95
CA ALA A 102 -0.26 -9.16 11.32
C ALA A 102 -0.75 -9.76 10.00
N LEU A 103 -2.03 -10.12 9.90
CA LEU A 103 -2.62 -10.61 8.66
C LEU A 103 -2.62 -9.53 7.58
N GLY A 104 -3.01 -8.30 7.93
CA GLY A 104 -2.91 -7.15 7.04
C GLY A 104 -1.48 -6.91 6.54
N TRP A 105 -0.47 -6.98 7.43
CA TRP A 105 0.93 -6.84 7.03
C TRP A 105 1.35 -7.88 6.00
N LYS A 106 0.92 -9.13 6.15
CA LYS A 106 1.21 -10.20 5.18
C LYS A 106 0.68 -9.85 3.78
N TYR A 107 -0.59 -9.48 3.66
CA TYR A 107 -1.23 -9.24 2.36
C TYR A 107 -0.78 -7.94 1.70
N PHE A 108 -0.82 -6.82 2.43
CA PHE A 108 -0.40 -5.53 1.88
C PHE A 108 1.13 -5.45 1.67
N GLY A 109 1.90 -6.15 2.51
CA GLY A 109 3.35 -6.33 2.31
C GLY A 109 3.67 -7.10 1.03
N ARG A 110 2.89 -8.14 0.70
CA ARG A 110 3.04 -8.87 -0.56
C ARG A 110 2.74 -8.00 -1.78
N ILE A 111 1.71 -7.15 -1.73
CA ILE A 111 1.43 -6.18 -2.81
C ILE A 111 2.66 -5.31 -3.07
N VAL A 112 3.22 -4.69 -2.02
CA VAL A 112 4.45 -3.88 -2.15
C VAL A 112 5.60 -4.70 -2.71
N ALA A 113 5.81 -5.91 -2.20
CA ALA A 113 6.91 -6.76 -2.62
C ALA A 113 6.79 -7.23 -4.09
N ASP A 114 5.59 -7.44 -4.61
CA ASP A 114 5.35 -7.75 -6.02
C ASP A 114 5.63 -6.55 -6.92
N GLU A 115 5.17 -5.36 -6.53
CA GLU A 115 5.45 -4.12 -7.25
C GLU A 115 6.95 -3.80 -7.26
N VAL A 116 7.67 -3.99 -6.14
CA VAL A 116 9.13 -3.80 -6.09
C VAL A 116 9.84 -4.79 -7.02
N ARG A 117 9.44 -6.06 -7.03
CA ARG A 117 10.01 -7.05 -7.98
C ARG A 117 9.75 -6.67 -9.44
N ALA A 118 8.60 -6.08 -9.74
CA ALA A 118 8.24 -5.69 -11.10
C ALA A 118 8.95 -4.41 -11.57
N ARG A 119 9.17 -3.44 -10.68
CA ARG A 119 9.63 -2.09 -11.04
C ARG A 119 11.08 -1.80 -10.67
N VAL A 120 11.66 -2.53 -9.73
CA VAL A 120 13.01 -2.30 -9.20
C VAL A 120 13.85 -3.55 -9.39
N SER A 121 14.40 -3.71 -10.60
CA SER A 121 15.16 -4.90 -11.02
C SER A 121 16.31 -5.25 -10.07
N GLU A 122 16.98 -4.24 -9.51
CA GLU A 122 18.09 -4.39 -8.56
C GLU A 122 17.67 -5.10 -7.26
N LEU A 123 16.41 -4.94 -6.84
CA LEU A 123 15.88 -5.56 -5.62
C LEU A 123 15.22 -6.92 -5.88
N LYS A 124 14.88 -7.23 -7.13
CA LYS A 124 14.21 -8.47 -7.51
C LYS A 124 14.88 -9.74 -6.96
N PRO A 125 16.22 -9.91 -6.98
CA PRO A 125 16.85 -11.13 -6.44
C PRO A 125 16.66 -11.34 -4.92
N TYR A 126 16.37 -10.27 -4.17
CA TYR A 126 16.28 -10.31 -2.70
C TYR A 126 14.86 -10.49 -2.17
N ILE A 127 13.85 -10.48 -3.04
CA ILE A 127 12.46 -10.63 -2.64
C ILE A 127 11.99 -12.02 -3.05
N VAL A 128 11.73 -12.88 -2.08
CA VAL A 128 11.18 -14.22 -2.34
C VAL A 128 9.78 -14.08 -2.96
N GLN A 129 9.51 -14.89 -3.99
CA GLN A 129 8.18 -14.96 -4.60
C GLN A 129 7.23 -15.75 -3.71
N ASP A 130 5.97 -15.36 -3.69
CA ASP A 130 4.89 -16.12 -3.08
C ASP A 130 3.70 -16.18 -4.06
N PRO A 131 3.77 -17.08 -5.06
CA PRO A 131 2.76 -17.12 -6.12
C PRO A 131 1.34 -17.41 -5.60
N ALA A 132 1.22 -18.16 -4.51
CA ALA A 132 -0.08 -18.47 -3.90
C ALA A 132 -0.71 -17.21 -3.31
N LEU A 133 0.03 -16.45 -2.49
CA LEU A 133 -0.45 -15.21 -1.91
C LEU A 133 -0.70 -14.14 -2.98
N SER A 134 0.19 -14.00 -3.96
CA SER A 134 -0.01 -13.07 -5.09
C SER A 134 -1.29 -13.42 -5.88
N ALA A 135 -1.57 -14.70 -6.11
CA ALA A 135 -2.79 -15.15 -6.79
C ALA A 135 -4.05 -14.87 -5.95
N ALA A 136 -4.01 -15.11 -4.63
CA ALA A 136 -5.11 -14.78 -3.74
C ALA A 136 -5.43 -13.28 -3.76
N ILE A 137 -4.40 -12.43 -3.69
CA ILE A 137 -4.54 -10.97 -3.81
C ILE A 137 -5.15 -10.57 -5.16
N ALA A 138 -4.65 -11.13 -6.27
CA ALA A 138 -5.17 -10.83 -7.60
C ALA A 138 -6.67 -11.19 -7.73
N ASN A 139 -7.09 -12.28 -7.07
CA ASN A 139 -8.45 -12.78 -7.05
C ASN A 139 -9.35 -12.13 -6.00
N GLY A 140 -8.82 -11.27 -5.12
CA GLY A 140 -9.60 -10.67 -4.05
C GLY A 140 -9.98 -11.67 -2.96
N THR A 141 -9.10 -12.59 -2.60
CA THR A 141 -9.36 -13.59 -1.55
C THR A 141 -8.31 -13.54 -0.45
N ILE A 142 -8.63 -14.20 0.66
CA ILE A 142 -7.67 -14.59 1.71
C ILE A 142 -7.45 -16.10 1.54
N LEU A 143 -6.20 -16.54 1.65
CA LEU A 143 -5.81 -17.94 1.63
C LEU A 143 -6.52 -18.71 2.75
N ALA A 144 -6.87 -19.97 2.50
CA ALA A 144 -7.65 -20.76 3.44
C ALA A 144 -6.91 -21.00 4.78
N GLU A 145 -5.59 -21.10 4.75
CA GLU A 145 -4.74 -21.23 5.93
C GLU A 145 -4.65 -19.96 6.80
N ASP A 146 -5.14 -18.83 6.30
CA ASP A 146 -5.10 -17.54 6.98
C ASP A 146 -6.47 -17.11 7.56
N LEU A 147 -7.50 -17.96 7.42
CA LEU A 147 -8.88 -17.73 7.90
C LEU A 147 -9.18 -18.45 9.21
#